data_AF-A0A0R2JLP9-F1
#
_entry.id   AF-A0A0R2JLP9-F1
#
_cell.length_a   1.000
_cell.length_b   1.000
_cell.length_c   1.000
_cell.angle_alpha   90.00
_cell.angle_beta   90.00
_cell.angle_gamma   90.00
#
_symmetry.space_group_name_H-M   'P 1'
#
loop_
_entity.id
_entity.type
_entity.pdbx_description
1 polymer ?
#
loop_
_entity_poly.entity_id
_entity_poly.type
_entity_poly.pdbx_seq_one_letter_code
_entity_poly.pdbx_strand_id
1 'polypeptide(L)' 'MPQFRLNSAEDFEKFYQLYFYAFNALDEPSWRKYFFERYQHGLIYGIKQGEKLTNGLYSLPFKVDFHGTKYLMSG' A
#
# COMPACT_ATOMS: atom_id res chain seq x y z
N MET A 1 -17.31 12.33 4.46
CA MET A 1 -16.30 11.45 5.08
C MET A 1 -14.95 11.79 4.48
N PRO A 2 -13.83 11.77 5.23
CA PRO A 2 -12.53 12.09 4.66
C PRO A 2 -12.13 11.02 3.63
N GLN A 3 -11.63 11.47 2.47
CA GLN A 3 -11.18 10.58 1.40
C GLN A 3 -9.72 10.18 1.67
N PHE A 4 -9.51 8.98 2.22
CA PHE A 4 -8.17 8.46 2.51
C PHE A 4 -7.60 7.60 1.38
N ARG A 5 -8.39 7.32 0.34
CA ARG A 5 -8.00 6.47 -0.78
C ARG A 5 -6.89 7.13 -1.60
N LEU A 6 -5.80 6.41 -1.81
CA LEU A 6 -4.76 6.76 -2.78
C LEU A 6 -5.06 6.03 -4.09
N ASN A 7 -5.14 6.75 -5.20
CA ASN A 7 -5.56 6.17 -6.50
C ASN A 7 -4.91 6.80 -7.74
N SER A 8 -3.95 7.71 -7.58
CA SER A 8 -3.18 8.29 -8.68
C SER A 8 -1.75 7.75 -8.70
N ALA A 9 -1.09 7.84 -9.85
CA ALA A 9 0.33 7.49 -9.97
C ALA A 9 1.22 8.32 -9.02
N GLU A 10 0.89 9.60 -8.82
CA GLU A 10 1.58 10.47 -7.87
C GLU A 10 1.40 10.01 -6.42
N ASP A 11 0.19 9.60 -6.04
CA ASP A 11 -0.08 9.08 -4.70
C ASP A 11 0.66 7.77 -4.44
N PHE A 12 0.72 6.90 -5.45
CA PHE A 12 1.45 5.64 -5.41
C PHE A 12 2.95 5.86 -5.27
N GLU A 13 3.50 6.88 -5.93
CA GLU A 13 4.89 7.29 -5.75
C GLU A 13 5.13 7.80 -4.33
N LYS A 14 4.29 8.71 -3.83
CA LYS A 14 4.41 9.23 -2.46
C LYS A 14 4.32 8.12 -1.41
N PHE A 15 3.44 7.14 -1.61
CA PHE A 15 3.34 5.98 -0.73
C PHE A 15 4.61 5.11 -0.79
N TYR A 16 5.14 4.88 -1.98
CA TYR A 16 6.35 4.09 -2.17
C TYR A 16 7.58 4.72 -1.48
N GLN A 17 7.76 6.03 -1.63
CA GLN A 17 8.82 6.78 -0.94
C GLN A 17 8.64 6.74 0.59
N LEU A 18 7.40 6.88 1.08
CA LEU A 18 7.11 6.76 2.51
C LEU A 18 7.41 5.36 3.05
N TYR A 19 7.11 4.31 2.28
CA TYR A 19 7.43 2.93 2.63
C TYR A 19 8.94 2.73 2.80
N PHE A 20 9.75 3.20 1.87
CA PHE A 20 11.21 3.08 2.01
C PHE A 20 11.76 3.76 3.24
N TYR A 21 11.31 5.00 3.49
CA TYR A 21 11.68 5.74 4.68
C TYR A 21 11.28 4.99 5.97
N ALA A 22 10.04 4.51 6.05
CA ALA A 22 9.50 3.88 7.25
C ALA A 22 10.14 2.51 7.56
N PHE A 23 10.50 1.74 6.53
CA PHE A 23 11.06 0.40 6.66
C PHE A 23 12.59 0.34 6.51
N ASN A 24 13.25 1.50 6.35
CA ASN A 24 14.70 1.60 6.10
C ASN A 24 15.17 0.64 4.98
N ALA A 25 14.37 0.56 3.91
CA ALA A 25 14.62 -0.34 2.79
C ALA A 25 15.39 0.39 1.66
N LEU A 26 16.09 -0.37 0.82
CA LEU A 26 16.89 0.16 -0.29
C LEU A 26 16.03 0.37 -1.54
N ASP A 27 16.17 1.54 -2.17
CA ASP A 27 15.52 1.84 -3.45
C ASP A 27 16.26 1.16 -4.61
N GLU A 28 15.81 -0.05 -4.92
CA GLU A 28 16.33 -0.87 -5.99
C GLU A 28 15.28 -1.04 -7.10
N PRO A 29 15.66 -0.98 -8.39
CA PRO A 29 14.72 -1.04 -9.51
C PRO A 29 13.82 -2.29 -9.51
N SER A 30 14.35 -3.43 -9.05
CA SER A 30 13.61 -4.70 -8.96
C SER A 30 12.53 -4.65 -7.88
N TRP A 31 12.84 -4.10 -6.70
CA TRP A 31 11.88 -3.89 -5.61
C TRP A 31 10.80 -2.90 -5.99
N ARG A 32 11.17 -1.84 -6.73
CA ARG A 32 10.22 -0.88 -7.29
C ARG A 32 9.18 -1.56 -8.16
N LYS A 33 9.65 -2.29 -9.18
CA LYS A 33 8.76 -3.01 -10.10
C LYS A 33 7.79 -3.93 -9.34
N TYR A 34 8.32 -4.73 -8.41
CA TYR A 34 7.50 -5.64 -7.59
C TYR A 34 6.43 -4.91 -6.76
N PHE A 35 6.77 -3.77 -6.15
CA PHE A 35 5.84 -3.01 -5.31
C PHE A 35 4.70 -2.39 -6.11
N PHE A 36 5.01 -1.81 -7.28
CA PHE A 36 4.02 -1.21 -8.16
C PHE A 36 3.11 -2.24 -8.85
N GLU A 37 3.63 -3.43 -9.18
CA GLU A 37 2.80 -4.55 -9.67
C GLU A 37 1.77 -4.95 -8.62
N ARG A 38 2.17 -5.02 -7.34
CA ARG A 38 1.27 -5.36 -6.24
C ARG A 38 0.14 -4.34 -6.04
N TYR A 39 0.37 -3.05 -6.30
CA TYR A 39 -0.68 -2.02 -6.17
C TYR A 39 -1.92 -2.33 -7.00
N GLN A 40 -1.78 -3.05 -8.12
CA GLN A 40 -2.90 -3.48 -8.96
C GLN A 40 -3.85 -4.46 -8.26
N HIS A 41 -3.38 -5.12 -7.20
CA HIS A 41 -4.09 -6.17 -6.49
C HIS A 41 -4.59 -5.74 -5.11
N GLY A 42 -4.39 -4.50 -4.70
CA GLY A 42 -4.70 -4.08 -3.35
C GLY A 42 -5.25 -2.67 -3.21
N LEU A 43 -5.53 -2.34 -1.96
CA LEU A 43 -6.11 -1.08 -1.57
C LEU A 43 -5.12 -0.27 -0.72
N ILE A 44 -4.62 0.84 -1.28
CA ILE A 44 -3.77 1.81 -0.59
C ILE A 44 -4.59 2.97 -0.01
N TYR A 45 -4.26 3.35 1.22
CA TYR A 45 -4.83 4.46 1.94
C TYR A 45 -3.72 5.32 2.55
N GLY A 46 -4.01 6.59 2.81
CA GLY A 46 -3.07 7.47 3.48
C GLY A 46 -3.66 8.76 4.00
N ILE A 47 -2.90 9.41 4.87
CA ILE A 47 -3.22 10.72 5.44
C ILE A 47 -2.23 11.74 4.87
N LYS A 48 -2.76 12.86 4.40
CA LYS A 48 -1.98 13.97 3.84
C LYS A 48 -2.04 15.18 4.78
N GLN A 49 -0.91 15.84 4.99
CA GLN A 49 -0.82 17.17 5.58
C GLN A 49 -0.30 18.14 4.52
N GLY A 50 -1.19 18.97 3.98
CA GLY A 50 -0.92 19.72 2.75
C GLY A 50 -0.66 18.76 1.59
N GLU A 51 0.45 18.96 0.87
CA GLU A 51 0.84 18.11 -0.27
C GLU A 51 1.62 16.84 0.14
N LYS A 52 2.01 16.75 1.41
CA LYS A 52 2.87 15.67 1.93
C LYS A 52 2.02 14.51 2.47
N LEU A 53 2.34 13.30 2.01
CA LEU A 53 1.83 12.07 2.60
C LEU A 53 2.58 11.76 3.90
N THR A 54 1.88 11.64 5.02
CA THR A 54 2.49 11.43 6.35
C THR A 54 2.28 10.01 6.88
N ASN A 55 1.21 9.35 6.46
CA ASN A 55 0.86 7.99 6.90
C ASN A 55 0.36 7.20 5.70
N GLY A 56 0.67 5.91 5.71
CA GLY A 56 0.22 4.96 4.69
C GLY A 56 -0.28 3.68 5.32
N LEU A 57 -1.36 3.13 4.75
CA LEU A 57 -1.83 1.77 5.01
C LEU A 57 -2.04 1.08 3.67
N TYR A 58 -1.52 -0.14 3.54
CA TYR A 58 -1.74 -0.97 2.38
C TYR A 58 -2.54 -2.20 2.79
N SER A 59 -3.74 -2.35 2.23
CA SER A 59 -4.62 -3.48 2.46
C SER A 59 -4.60 -4.41 1.26
N LEU A 60 -4.20 -5.66 1.45
CA LEU A 60 -4.20 -6.69 0.43
C LEU A 60 -5.31 -7.71 0.65
N PRO A 61 -6.12 -8.03 -0.36
CA PRO A 61 -7.14 -9.05 -0.26
C PRO A 61 -6.50 -10.45 -0.34
N PHE A 62 -6.77 -11.27 0.67
CA PHE A 62 -6.37 -12.66 0.76
C PHE A 62 -7.59 -13.57 0.96
N LYS A 63 -7.38 -14.85 0.68
CA LYS A 63 -8.24 -15.93 1.16
C LYS A 63 -7.44 -16.76 2.15
N VAL A 64 -7.88 -16.80 3.39
CA VAL A 64 -7.24 -17.59 4.45
C VAL A 64 -8.10 -18.79 4.81
N ASP A 65 -7.45 -19.88 5.16
CA ASP A 65 -8.11 -21.06 5.72
C ASP A 65 -8.09 -20.95 7.25
N PHE A 66 -9.27 -20.99 7.85
CA PHE A 66 -9.46 -21.05 9.29
C PHE A 66 -10.23 -22.32 9.63
N HIS A 67 -9.50 -23.37 10.02
CA HIS A 67 -10.02 -24.69 10.38
C HIS A 67 -10.89 -25.35 9.27
N GLY A 68 -10.42 -25.31 8.03
CA GLY A 68 -11.09 -25.88 6.85
C GLY A 68 -12.11 -24.94 6.21
N THR A 69 -12.34 -23.74 6.77
CA THR A 69 -13.26 -22.74 6.23
C THR A 69 -12.47 -21.58 5.62
N LYS A 70 -12.78 -21.23 4.36
CA LYS A 70 -12.11 -20.13 3.65
C LYS A 70 -12.78 -18.79 3.95
N TYR A 71 -12.00 -17.81 4.41
CA TYR A 71 -12.44 -16.44 4.67
C TYR A 71 -11.72 -15.44 3.78
N LEU A 72 -12.43 -14.36 3.39
CA LEU A 72 -11.80 -13.16 2.86
C LEU A 72 -11.14 -12.40 4.02
N MET A 73 -9.89 -12.01 3.82
CA MET A 73 -9.11 -11.28 4.82
C MET A 73 -8.34 -10.15 4.14
N SER A 74 -8.32 -8.99 4.77
CA SER A 74 -7.51 -7.84 4.35
C SER A 74 -6.26 -7.79 5.22
N GLY A 75 -5.12 -8.15 4.64
CA GLY A 75 -3.81 -8.09 5.29
C GLY A 75 -3.09 -6.78 5.06
#